data_AF-A0A840GUN4-F1
#
_entry.id   AF-A0A840GUN4-F1
#
_cell.length_a   1.000
_cell.length_b   1.000
_cell.length_c   1.000
_cell.angle_alpha   90.00
_cell.angle_beta   90.00
_cell.angle_gamma   90.00
#
_symmetry.space_group_name_H-M   'P 1'
#
loop_
_entity.id
_entity.type
_entity.pdbx_description
1 polymer ?
#
loop_
_entity_poly.entity_id
_entity_poly.type
_entity_poly.pdbx_seq_one_letter_code
_entity_poly.pdbx_strand_id
1 'polypeptide(L)'
;MHQASEHIGAIAAALARAQADLTNPEKTLTAQIRSPFLRDDDRTFRYASLASGLDIVRKTLSQQEIATIQTTRVEQVTGHIHLTTLLAHSSGEWISSDWPVCAARDIEAPHRMGAALTYARRYALFALVGIAGEDDLDAPDTAAGSPAPPNLKASPGKGALNRAPVLRPGESAALREQLLRQLEALPASTDLLSWAMASLPLKNSLQEPDARHVEAAYQAKLEDAGRAQAEQTADLGDAASLPAAPAADAEAALQPTLPEAGLAYPKEPSRKRSKAHLLFVREQPCLVCQQTPCDAHHLKFAQARALGRKVSDEFTVPLCRAHHQELHQHGNERAWWANLQIAPLPVAQELWAASPVHDPANVAVSAASLAANLDSEAAG
;
A
#
# COMPACT_ATOMS: atom_id res chain seq x y z
N MET A 1 -17.96 5.74 28.58
CA MET A 1 -17.92 4.82 29.75
C MET A 1 -17.34 3.49 29.28
N HIS A 2 -16.47 2.86 30.07
CA HIS A 2 -15.96 1.53 29.73
C HIS A 2 -16.98 0.47 30.14
N GLN A 3 -17.11 -0.58 29.33
CA GLN A 3 -17.95 -1.75 29.58
C GLN A 3 -17.10 -3.00 29.38
N ALA A 4 -17.44 -4.10 30.05
CA ALA A 4 -16.74 -5.36 29.91
C ALA A 4 -17.67 -6.54 30.20
N SER A 5 -17.24 -7.74 29.82
CA SER A 5 -17.82 -8.99 30.31
C SER A 5 -17.66 -9.15 31.83
N GLU A 6 -18.43 -10.05 32.43
CA GLU A 6 -18.36 -10.35 33.88
C GLU A 6 -16.95 -10.78 34.33
N HIS A 7 -16.23 -11.46 33.45
CA HIS A 7 -14.83 -11.83 33.60
C HIS A 7 -14.01 -11.27 32.46
N ILE A 8 -12.77 -10.86 32.75
CA ILE A 8 -11.82 -10.30 31.78
C ILE A 8 -10.44 -10.96 31.84
N GLY A 9 -10.30 -12.08 32.54
CA GLY A 9 -8.99 -12.65 32.85
C GLY A 9 -8.24 -13.12 31.61
N ALA A 10 -8.92 -13.81 30.70
CA ALA A 10 -8.36 -14.30 29.44
C ALA A 10 -8.02 -13.15 28.50
N ILE A 11 -8.95 -12.20 28.29
CA ILE A 11 -8.70 -11.06 27.40
C ILE A 11 -7.63 -10.12 27.97
N ALA A 12 -7.59 -9.88 29.27
CA ALA A 12 -6.57 -9.04 29.89
C ALA A 12 -5.17 -9.68 29.76
N ALA A 13 -5.07 -10.99 30.00
CA ALA A 13 -3.82 -11.72 29.82
C ALA A 13 -3.36 -11.72 28.35
N ALA A 14 -4.28 -11.93 27.41
CA ALA A 14 -4.01 -11.86 25.98
C ALA A 14 -3.59 -10.45 25.53
N LEU A 15 -4.28 -9.41 26.02
CA LEU A 15 -3.96 -8.02 25.72
C LEU A 15 -2.60 -7.62 26.29
N ALA A 16 -2.25 -8.06 27.50
CA ALA A 16 -0.93 -7.83 28.09
C ALA A 16 0.19 -8.45 27.26
N ARG A 17 0.00 -9.67 26.74
CA ARG A 17 0.96 -10.30 25.81
C ARG A 17 1.05 -9.54 24.50
N ALA A 18 -0.09 -9.12 23.93
CA ALA A 18 -0.10 -8.31 22.72
C ALA A 18 0.63 -6.98 22.92
N GLN A 19 0.47 -6.33 24.07
CA GLN A 19 1.12 -5.06 24.37
C GLN A 19 2.65 -5.15 24.43
N ALA A 20 3.21 -6.33 24.72
CA ALA A 20 4.66 -6.53 24.65
C ALA A 20 5.21 -6.40 23.22
N ASP A 21 4.39 -6.74 22.22
CA ASP A 21 4.74 -6.72 20.80
C ASP A 21 4.19 -5.50 20.05
N LEU A 22 3.31 -4.70 20.69
CA LEU A 22 2.74 -3.49 20.09
C LEU A 22 3.79 -2.37 20.03
N THR A 23 3.86 -1.72 18.88
CA THR A 23 4.69 -0.53 18.67
C THR A 23 3.83 0.69 18.35
N ASN A 24 4.36 1.86 18.68
CA ASN A 24 3.70 3.11 18.31
C ASN A 24 3.79 3.32 16.79
N PRO A 25 2.69 3.67 16.12
CA PRO A 25 2.69 3.93 14.69
C PRO A 25 3.45 5.22 14.36
N GLU A 26 4.08 5.25 13.18
CA GLU A 26 4.79 6.44 12.72
C GLU A 26 3.83 7.62 12.47
N LYS A 27 4.18 8.78 13.04
CA LYS A 27 3.41 10.02 12.97
C LYS A 27 3.69 10.78 11.66
N THR A 28 3.27 10.20 10.55
CA THR A 28 3.59 10.68 9.20
C THR A 28 2.69 11.82 8.69
N LEU A 29 1.55 12.07 9.34
CA LEU A 29 0.62 13.11 8.96
C LEU A 29 0.74 14.33 9.89
N THR A 30 0.35 15.50 9.40
CA THR A 30 0.36 16.76 10.17
C THR A 30 -1.01 17.43 10.08
N ALA A 31 -1.51 17.92 11.21
CA ALA A 31 -2.73 18.69 11.31
C ALA A 31 -2.46 20.03 11.99
N GLN A 32 -3.27 21.03 11.64
CA GLN A 32 -3.25 22.36 12.24
C GLN A 32 -4.58 22.62 12.95
N ILE A 33 -4.50 22.97 14.23
CA ILE A 33 -5.61 23.43 15.03
C ILE A 33 -5.56 24.95 15.00
N ARG A 34 -6.58 25.57 14.41
CA ARG A 34 -6.67 27.02 14.40
C ARG A 34 -6.98 27.53 15.79
N SER A 35 -6.26 28.55 16.22
CA SER A 35 -6.58 29.20 17.48
C SER A 35 -7.94 29.91 17.38
N PRO A 36 -8.86 29.70 18.35
CA PRO A 36 -10.08 30.50 18.44
C PRO A 36 -9.81 31.93 18.95
N PHE A 37 -8.61 32.19 19.51
CA PHE A 37 -8.23 33.49 20.05
C PHE A 37 -7.28 34.21 19.10
N LEU A 38 -7.60 35.46 18.77
CA LEU A 38 -6.84 36.33 17.85
C LEU A 38 -5.36 36.57 18.23
N ARG A 39 -4.92 36.17 19.43
CA ARG A 39 -3.57 36.41 19.94
C ARG A 39 -2.70 35.14 20.03
N ASP A 40 -3.30 33.97 19.90
CA ASP A 40 -2.56 32.71 19.99
C ASP A 40 -2.33 32.15 18.59
N ASP A 41 -1.16 31.59 18.36
CA ASP A 41 -0.79 30.98 17.09
C ASP A 41 -1.51 29.63 16.88
N ASP A 42 -1.68 29.27 15.59
CA ASP A 42 -2.20 27.97 15.20
C ASP A 42 -1.26 26.85 15.70
N ARG A 43 -1.82 25.84 16.36
CA ARG A 43 -1.04 24.71 16.86
C ARG A 43 -0.93 23.63 15.79
N THR A 44 0.29 23.24 15.45
CA THR A 44 0.57 22.16 14.50
C THR A 44 0.98 20.90 15.25
N PHE A 45 0.41 19.74 14.91
CA PHE A 45 0.76 18.47 15.53
C PHE A 45 0.87 17.35 14.51
N ARG A 46 1.75 16.38 14.80
CA ARG A 46 1.90 15.19 13.96
C ARG A 46 1.11 14.03 14.51
N TYR A 47 0.63 13.18 13.61
CA TYR A 47 -0.22 12.06 13.95
C TYR A 47 -0.09 10.91 12.95
N ALA A 48 -0.37 9.69 13.42
CA ALA A 48 -0.41 8.48 12.61
C ALA A 48 -1.79 8.30 11.96
N SER A 49 -1.83 7.73 10.75
CA SER A 49 -3.11 7.39 10.12
C SER A 49 -3.81 6.23 10.81
N LEU A 50 -5.15 6.18 10.73
CA LEU A 50 -5.92 5.03 11.24
C LEU A 50 -5.50 3.72 10.57
N ALA A 51 -5.19 3.75 9.28
CA ALA A 51 -4.74 2.58 8.53
C ALA A 51 -3.43 2.01 9.08
N SER A 52 -2.42 2.87 9.28
CA SER A 52 -1.12 2.46 9.84
C SER A 52 -1.27 1.87 11.23
N GLY A 53 -2.12 2.44 12.09
CA GLY A 53 -2.41 1.86 13.40
C GLY A 53 -3.12 0.50 13.31
N LEU A 54 -4.10 0.37 12.41
CA LEU A 54 -4.80 -0.90 12.21
C LEU A 54 -3.88 -2.02 11.70
N ASP A 55 -2.89 -1.71 10.86
CA ASP A 55 -1.95 -2.70 10.35
C ASP A 55 -1.08 -3.29 11.48
N ILE A 56 -0.65 -2.45 12.44
CA ILE A 56 0.08 -2.89 13.63
C ILE A 56 -0.86 -3.65 14.57
N VAL A 57 -1.99 -3.04 14.94
CA VAL A 57 -2.92 -3.57 15.94
C VAL A 57 -3.51 -4.91 15.50
N ARG A 58 -3.93 -5.05 14.23
CA ARG A 58 -4.51 -6.31 13.74
C ARG A 58 -3.52 -7.45 13.80
N LYS A 59 -2.27 -7.21 13.42
CA LYS A 59 -1.23 -8.23 13.45
C LYS A 59 -1.05 -8.75 14.87
N THR A 60 -0.82 -7.83 15.82
CA THR A 60 -0.46 -8.20 17.19
C THR A 60 -1.65 -8.75 17.99
N LEU A 61 -2.84 -8.15 17.86
CA LEU A 61 -4.03 -8.63 18.56
C LEU A 61 -4.52 -9.99 18.02
N SER A 62 -4.46 -10.22 16.71
CA SER A 62 -4.92 -11.50 16.13
C SER A 62 -4.05 -12.68 16.57
N GLN A 63 -2.75 -12.46 16.82
CA GLN A 63 -1.85 -13.48 17.38
C GLN A 63 -2.26 -13.90 18.80
N GLN A 64 -2.93 -13.02 19.53
CA GLN A 64 -3.46 -13.28 20.86
C GLN A 64 -4.97 -13.56 20.83
N GLU A 65 -5.52 -13.91 19.67
CA GLU A 65 -6.94 -14.24 19.46
C GLU A 65 -7.93 -13.12 19.86
N ILE A 66 -7.48 -11.86 19.74
CA ILE A 66 -8.30 -10.68 20.00
C ILE A 66 -8.75 -10.06 18.67
N ALA A 67 -10.06 -9.92 18.51
CA ALA A 67 -10.70 -9.19 17.42
C ALA A 67 -11.06 -7.75 17.84
N THR A 68 -10.89 -6.79 16.94
CA THR A 68 -11.32 -5.40 17.13
C THR A 68 -12.60 -5.12 16.34
N ILE A 69 -13.62 -4.58 17.00
CA ILE A 69 -14.92 -4.23 16.43
C ILE A 69 -15.21 -2.76 16.72
N GLN A 70 -15.57 -1.99 15.69
CA GLN A 70 -15.96 -0.59 15.84
C GLN A 70 -17.30 -0.33 15.18
N THR A 71 -18.32 -0.08 15.98
CA THR A 71 -19.69 0.20 15.52
C THR A 71 -20.09 1.63 15.84
N THR A 72 -20.95 2.20 14.99
CA THR A 72 -21.46 3.55 15.17
C THR A 72 -22.96 3.46 15.40
N ARG A 73 -23.47 4.13 16.44
CA ARG A 73 -24.92 4.30 16.69
C ARG A 73 -25.29 5.76 16.75
N VAL A 74 -26.53 6.09 16.41
CA VAL A 74 -27.10 7.43 16.61
C VAL A 74 -28.10 7.34 17.75
N GLU A 75 -27.87 8.11 18.81
CA GLU A 75 -28.79 8.21 19.94
C GLU A 75 -30.03 9.01 19.52
N GLN A 76 -31.20 8.38 19.56
CA GLN A 76 -32.43 8.96 19.02
C GLN A 76 -32.91 10.21 19.77
N VAL A 77 -32.67 10.29 21.09
CA VAL A 77 -33.16 11.40 21.93
C VAL A 77 -32.31 12.65 21.73
N THR A 78 -30.99 12.50 21.76
CA THR A 78 -30.06 13.64 21.72
C THR A 78 -29.55 13.94 20.31
N GLY A 79 -29.70 12.97 19.39
CA GLY A 79 -29.12 13.00 18.06
C GLY A 79 -27.60 12.74 18.04
N HIS A 80 -26.97 12.36 19.16
CA HIS A 80 -25.53 12.16 19.19
C HIS A 80 -25.10 10.89 18.46
N ILE A 81 -24.02 11.01 17.71
CA ILE A 81 -23.32 9.88 17.11
C ILE A 81 -22.36 9.32 18.17
N HIS A 82 -22.54 8.05 18.52
CA HIS A 82 -21.67 7.32 19.43
C HIS A 82 -20.84 6.30 18.65
N LEU A 83 -19.56 6.23 18.99
CA LEU A 83 -18.66 5.17 18.55
C LEU A 83 -18.47 4.18 19.70
N THR A 84 -18.77 2.92 19.45
CA THR A 84 -18.44 1.82 20.35
C THR A 84 -17.24 1.08 19.76
N THR A 85 -16.13 1.05 20.51
CA THR A 85 -14.94 0.23 20.18
C THR A 85 -14.91 -0.95 21.15
N LEU A 86 -14.79 -2.16 20.63
CA LEU A 86 -14.81 -3.40 21.41
C LEU A 86 -13.64 -4.29 21.00
N LEU A 87 -12.95 -4.83 22.00
CA LEU A 87 -12.03 -5.96 21.84
C LEU A 87 -12.71 -7.21 22.34
N ALA A 88 -12.82 -8.22 21.49
CA ALA A 88 -13.39 -9.53 21.80
C ALA A 88 -12.30 -10.59 21.71
N HIS A 89 -12.20 -11.46 22.71
CA HIS A 89 -11.29 -12.59 22.72
C HIS A 89 -12.02 -13.89 22.36
N SER A 90 -11.31 -14.89 21.85
CA SER A 90 -11.84 -16.22 21.50
C SER A 90 -12.57 -16.91 22.66
N SER A 91 -12.21 -16.60 23.91
CA SER A 91 -12.88 -17.10 25.12
C SER A 91 -14.29 -16.55 25.33
N GLY A 92 -14.71 -15.55 24.56
CA GLY A 92 -15.97 -14.82 24.73
C GLY A 92 -15.89 -13.64 25.70
N GLU A 93 -14.74 -13.43 26.35
CA GLU A 93 -14.50 -12.22 27.15
C GLU A 93 -14.25 -11.01 26.26
N TRP A 94 -14.69 -9.84 26.71
CA TRP A 94 -14.58 -8.60 25.94
C TRP A 94 -14.44 -7.37 26.82
N ILE A 95 -13.79 -6.35 26.25
CA ILE A 95 -13.73 -4.99 26.82
C ILE A 95 -14.18 -3.99 25.76
N SER A 96 -14.88 -2.95 26.16
CA SER A 96 -15.43 -1.95 25.25
C SER A 96 -15.37 -0.54 25.81
N SER A 97 -15.24 0.43 24.91
CA SER A 97 -15.33 1.86 25.19
C SER A 97 -16.37 2.50 24.29
N ASP A 98 -17.25 3.28 24.90
CA ASP A 98 -18.24 4.10 24.24
C ASP A 98 -17.83 5.59 24.29
N TRP A 99 -17.75 6.22 23.11
CA TRP A 99 -17.35 7.61 22.95
C TRP A 99 -18.41 8.40 22.14
N PRO A 100 -19.00 9.47 22.72
CA PRO A 100 -19.78 10.46 21.96
C PRO A 100 -18.90 11.27 20.99
N VAL A 101 -19.17 11.18 19.70
CA VAL A 101 -18.36 11.81 18.64
C VAL A 101 -18.81 13.24 18.35
N CYS A 102 -20.08 13.43 17.99
CA CYS A 102 -20.68 14.72 17.64
C CYS A 102 -22.20 14.59 17.54
N ALA A 103 -22.96 15.69 17.58
CA ALA A 103 -24.38 15.63 17.27
C ALA A 103 -24.60 15.48 15.76
N ALA A 104 -25.57 14.66 15.35
CA ALA A 104 -25.90 14.43 13.94
C ALA A 104 -26.29 15.73 13.22
N ARG A 105 -26.89 16.69 13.94
CA ARG A 105 -27.26 18.01 13.43
C ARG A 105 -26.07 18.94 13.17
N ASP A 106 -24.96 18.75 13.88
CA ASP A 106 -23.76 19.62 13.76
C ASP A 106 -22.95 19.26 12.49
N ILE A 107 -23.45 18.30 11.72
CA ILE A 107 -22.83 17.80 10.50
C ILE A 107 -23.72 18.10 9.31
N GLU A 108 -23.66 19.34 8.83
CA GLU A 108 -24.33 19.77 7.60
C GLU A 108 -23.70 19.13 6.33
N ALA A 109 -22.59 18.40 6.46
CA ALA A 109 -21.88 17.82 5.32
C ALA A 109 -21.29 16.43 5.63
N PRO A 110 -21.60 15.38 4.84
CA PRO A 110 -21.15 14.00 5.07
C PRO A 110 -19.62 13.84 5.25
N HIS A 111 -18.82 14.71 4.63
CA HIS A 111 -17.37 14.68 4.75
C HIS A 111 -16.87 15.02 6.18
N ARG A 112 -17.56 15.93 6.89
CA ARG A 112 -17.20 16.28 8.29
C ARG A 112 -17.52 15.13 9.24
N MET A 113 -18.61 14.42 9.00
CA MET A 113 -18.97 13.21 9.76
C MET A 113 -17.90 12.14 9.58
N GLY A 114 -17.48 11.91 8.33
CA GLY A 114 -16.42 10.96 8.02
C GLY A 114 -15.10 11.31 8.72
N ALA A 115 -14.73 12.59 8.73
CA ALA A 115 -13.53 13.06 9.43
C ALA A 115 -13.63 12.86 10.95
N ALA A 116 -14.75 13.25 11.57
CA ALA A 116 -14.97 13.09 13.00
C ALA A 116 -14.99 11.61 13.43
N LEU A 117 -15.62 10.73 12.64
CA LEU A 117 -15.61 9.29 12.89
C LEU A 117 -14.23 8.67 12.69
N THR A 118 -13.48 9.11 11.68
CA THR A 118 -12.10 8.62 11.46
C THR A 118 -11.19 9.03 12.60
N TYR A 119 -11.35 10.26 13.08
CA TYR A 119 -10.68 10.76 14.28
C TYR A 119 -11.04 9.90 15.49
N ALA A 120 -12.34 9.81 15.84
CA ALA A 120 -12.78 9.04 17.01
C ALA A 120 -12.34 7.57 16.96
N ARG A 121 -12.43 6.90 15.80
CA ARG A 121 -12.01 5.49 15.63
C ARG A 121 -10.55 5.27 15.99
N ARG A 122 -9.69 6.21 15.59
CA ARG A 122 -8.26 6.14 15.85
C ARG A 122 -7.96 6.27 17.33
N TYR A 123 -8.47 7.32 17.97
CA TYR A 123 -8.19 7.58 19.39
C TYR A 123 -8.82 6.52 20.29
N ALA A 124 -10.07 6.13 20.01
CA ALA A 124 -10.77 5.11 20.79
C ALA A 124 -10.02 3.79 20.77
N LEU A 125 -9.55 3.37 19.59
CA LEU A 125 -8.75 2.15 19.46
C LEU A 125 -7.40 2.29 20.16
N PHE A 126 -6.67 3.36 19.88
CA PHE A 126 -5.29 3.53 20.34
C PHE A 126 -5.22 3.63 21.86
N ALA A 127 -6.16 4.35 22.48
CA ALA A 127 -6.29 4.42 23.92
C ALA A 127 -6.58 3.05 24.54
N LEU A 128 -7.40 2.23 23.87
CA LEU A 128 -7.84 0.94 24.40
C LEU A 128 -6.78 -0.17 24.24
N VAL A 129 -5.94 -0.10 23.20
CA VAL A 129 -4.80 -1.01 23.02
C VAL A 129 -3.52 -0.52 23.70
N GLY A 130 -3.43 0.75 24.07
CA GLY A 130 -2.27 1.33 24.75
C GLY A 130 -1.14 1.79 23.82
N ILE A 131 -1.46 2.35 22.64
CA ILE A 131 -0.47 2.94 21.73
C ILE A 131 -0.66 4.44 21.59
N ALA A 132 0.44 5.17 21.37
CA ALA A 132 0.44 6.60 21.13
C ALA A 132 0.53 6.92 19.64
N GLY A 133 -0.52 7.53 19.09
CA GLY A 133 -0.64 7.84 17.67
C GLY A 133 -0.41 9.29 17.28
N GLU A 134 0.02 10.14 18.21
CA GLU A 134 0.15 11.58 18.02
C GLU A 134 1.18 12.18 18.96
N ASP A 135 1.64 13.39 18.66
CA ASP A 135 2.49 14.16 19.55
C ASP A 135 1.68 14.67 20.76
N ASP A 136 2.28 14.58 21.95
CA ASP A 136 1.71 15.12 23.17
C ASP A 136 1.85 16.65 23.14
N LEU A 137 0.73 17.35 23.06
CA LEU A 137 0.68 18.81 22.94
C LEU A 137 0.66 19.52 24.28
N ASP A 138 0.46 18.78 25.38
CA ASP A 138 0.30 19.31 26.72
C ASP A 138 1.54 19.01 27.61
N ALA A 139 2.54 18.30 27.07
CA ALA A 139 3.84 18.16 27.71
C ALA A 139 4.50 19.55 27.83
N PRO A 140 4.86 20.01 29.05
CA PRO A 140 5.59 21.27 29.20
C PRO A 140 6.88 21.19 28.40
N ASP A 141 7.22 22.26 27.68
CA ASP A 141 8.48 22.38 26.93
C ASP A 141 9.67 22.12 27.88
N THR A 142 10.11 20.87 27.99
CA THR A 142 11.36 20.51 28.65
C THR A 142 12.48 20.92 27.70
N ALA A 143 12.81 22.21 27.73
CA ALA A 143 13.99 22.74 27.08
C ALA A 143 15.25 22.12 27.73
N ALA A 144 15.83 21.12 27.06
CA ALA A 144 17.25 20.78 27.18
C ALA A 144 17.73 19.99 25.94
N GLY A 145 18.26 20.71 24.95
CA GLY A 145 19.49 20.31 24.26
C GLY A 145 19.40 19.39 23.03
N SER A 146 19.23 19.98 21.86
CA SER A 146 20.29 19.94 20.84
C SER A 146 20.20 21.19 19.96
N PRO A 147 21.33 21.83 19.62
CA PRO A 147 21.32 23.09 18.89
C PRO A 147 20.75 22.88 17.50
N ALA A 148 19.71 23.64 17.16
CA ALA A 148 19.27 23.78 15.79
C ALA A 148 20.43 24.40 14.97
N PRO A 149 20.85 23.79 13.84
CA PRO A 149 21.74 24.47 12.94
C PRO A 149 21.01 25.67 12.30
N PRO A 150 21.73 26.72 11.92
CA PRO A 150 21.16 28.02 11.64
C PRO A 150 20.31 28.01 10.37
N ASN A 151 19.21 28.74 10.49
CA ASN A 151 18.29 29.19 9.48
C ASN A 151 18.96 29.46 8.10
N LEU A 152 18.62 28.64 7.10
CA LEU A 152 18.75 29.02 5.69
C LEU A 152 17.34 29.11 5.09
N LYS A 153 16.91 30.35 4.86
CA LYS A 153 15.74 30.67 4.05
C LYS A 153 15.92 30.08 2.65
N ALA A 154 15.07 29.13 2.30
CA ALA A 154 14.45 29.02 0.98
C ALA A 154 13.25 28.06 1.08
N SER A 155 12.04 28.56 0.83
CA SER A 155 10.93 27.68 0.45
C SER A 155 11.17 27.22 -0.99
N PRO A 156 10.92 25.95 -1.32
CA PRO A 156 9.79 25.74 -2.24
C PRO A 156 9.01 24.44 -2.02
N GLY A 157 7.74 24.46 -2.45
CA GLY A 157 7.13 23.34 -3.16
C GLY A 157 6.42 22.27 -2.33
N LYS A 158 5.10 22.18 -2.54
CA LYS A 158 4.24 21.08 -2.08
C LYS A 158 4.75 19.72 -2.58
N GLY A 159 4.86 18.77 -1.67
CA GLY A 159 4.86 17.33 -1.97
C GLY A 159 6.24 16.68 -2.07
N ALA A 160 6.77 16.21 -0.94
CA ALA A 160 7.81 15.19 -0.92
C ALA A 160 7.47 14.16 0.15
N LEU A 161 7.29 12.91 -0.26
CA LEU A 161 7.22 11.75 0.63
C LEU A 161 8.56 11.62 1.36
N ASN A 162 8.55 11.22 2.64
CA ASN A 162 9.74 10.96 3.45
C ASN A 162 10.67 9.96 2.73
N ARG A 163 11.66 10.47 2.01
CA ARG A 163 12.79 9.71 1.49
C ARG A 163 13.92 9.91 2.50
N ALA A 164 14.58 8.82 2.91
CA ALA A 164 15.81 8.94 3.69
C ALA A 164 16.75 9.93 2.96
N PRO A 165 17.44 10.83 3.69
CA PRO A 165 18.29 11.82 3.05
C PRO A 165 19.36 11.11 2.21
N VAL A 166 19.46 11.52 0.94
CA VAL A 166 20.46 11.00 0.01
C VAL A 166 21.85 11.41 0.50
N LEU A 167 22.76 10.45 0.58
CA LEU A 167 24.13 10.62 1.04
C LEU A 167 24.95 11.54 0.11
N ARG A 168 25.98 12.18 0.66
CA ARG A 168 26.92 12.97 -0.14
C ARG A 168 27.69 12.05 -1.10
N PRO A 169 28.24 12.55 -2.22
CA PRO A 169 28.86 11.70 -3.24
C PRO A 169 29.92 10.72 -2.70
N GLY A 170 30.79 11.16 -1.79
CA GLY A 170 31.82 10.30 -1.19
C GLY A 170 31.26 9.23 -0.24
N GLU A 171 30.23 9.56 0.52
CA GLU A 171 29.56 8.63 1.46
C GLU A 171 28.72 7.59 0.69
N SER A 172 28.08 8.02 -0.40
CA SER A 172 27.34 7.17 -1.32
C SER A 172 28.25 6.16 -2.03
N ALA A 173 29.41 6.61 -2.54
CA ALA A 173 30.39 5.73 -3.16
C ALA A 173 30.95 4.69 -2.16
N ALA A 174 31.25 5.10 -0.93
CA ALA A 174 31.74 4.20 0.12
C ALA A 174 30.68 3.15 0.52
N LEU A 175 29.42 3.57 0.68
CA LEU A 175 28.32 2.65 0.99
C LEU A 175 28.02 1.70 -0.18
N ARG A 176 28.09 2.17 -1.43
CA ARG A 176 27.99 1.31 -2.62
C ARG A 176 29.05 0.22 -2.59
N GLU A 177 30.32 0.57 -2.38
CA GLU A 177 31.42 -0.40 -2.32
C GLU A 177 31.28 -1.38 -1.16
N GLN A 178 30.71 -0.94 -0.03
CA GLN A 178 30.37 -1.83 1.08
C GLN A 178 29.27 -2.83 0.68
N LEU A 179 28.19 -2.36 0.05
CA LEU A 179 27.08 -3.21 -0.38
C LEU A 179 27.49 -4.20 -1.48
N LEU A 180 28.32 -3.79 -2.43
CA LEU A 180 28.84 -4.68 -3.47
C LEU A 180 29.74 -5.79 -2.89
N ARG A 181 30.64 -5.46 -1.95
CA ARG A 181 31.46 -6.47 -1.25
C ARG A 181 30.64 -7.46 -0.44
N GLN A 182 29.61 -6.97 0.26
CA GLN A 182 28.68 -7.85 0.99
C GLN A 182 27.94 -8.77 0.03
N LEU A 183 27.47 -8.22 -1.09
CA LEU A 183 26.76 -9.00 -2.09
C LEU A 183 27.66 -10.08 -2.69
N GLU A 184 28.91 -9.78 -3.04
CA GLU A 184 29.88 -10.75 -3.56
C GLU A 184 30.13 -11.91 -2.60
N ALA A 185 30.20 -11.65 -1.29
CA ALA A 185 30.47 -12.66 -0.27
C ALA A 185 29.33 -13.67 -0.01
N LEU A 186 28.12 -13.45 -0.55
CA LEU A 186 26.96 -14.34 -0.30
C LEU A 186 26.97 -15.60 -1.16
N PRO A 187 26.60 -16.78 -0.62
CA PRO A 187 26.33 -17.98 -1.41
C PRO A 187 25.03 -17.88 -2.22
N ALA A 188 24.96 -18.60 -3.34
CA ALA A 188 24.06 -18.32 -4.46
C ALA A 188 22.60 -18.84 -4.37
N SER A 189 21.96 -19.02 -3.20
CA SER A 189 20.55 -19.47 -3.23
C SER A 189 19.63 -19.09 -2.08
N THR A 190 20.11 -19.01 -0.83
CA THR A 190 19.21 -18.72 0.31
C THR A 190 19.40 -17.32 0.90
N ASP A 191 20.61 -16.75 0.76
CA ASP A 191 20.96 -15.52 1.48
C ASP A 191 20.69 -14.22 0.71
N LEU A 192 20.33 -14.31 -0.58
CA LEU A 192 20.07 -13.14 -1.45
C LEU A 192 18.78 -12.40 -1.08
N LEU A 193 17.73 -13.11 -0.64
CA LEU A 193 16.47 -12.49 -0.22
C LEU A 193 16.63 -11.77 1.12
N SER A 194 17.27 -12.44 2.09
CA SER A 194 17.56 -11.89 3.41
C SER A 194 18.48 -10.66 3.32
N TRP A 195 19.49 -10.71 2.46
CA TRP A 195 20.35 -9.56 2.20
C TRP A 195 19.59 -8.41 1.55
N ALA A 196 18.73 -8.67 0.56
CA ALA A 196 17.94 -7.61 -0.09
C ALA A 196 17.02 -6.90 0.92
N MET A 197 16.36 -7.64 1.80
CA MET A 197 15.52 -7.06 2.85
C MET A 197 16.33 -6.15 3.79
N ALA A 198 17.55 -6.53 4.15
CA ALA A 198 18.43 -5.75 5.01
C ALA A 198 19.10 -4.56 4.31
N SER A 199 19.40 -4.67 3.02
CA SER A 199 20.11 -3.65 2.23
C SER A 199 19.20 -2.61 1.59
N LEU A 200 17.89 -2.89 1.45
CA LEU A 200 16.90 -1.99 0.86
C LEU A 200 16.83 -0.60 1.52
N PRO A 201 16.79 -0.46 2.86
CA PRO A 201 16.82 0.85 3.52
C PRO A 201 18.11 1.62 3.27
N LEU A 202 19.25 0.92 3.18
CA LEU A 202 20.58 1.51 2.94
C LEU A 202 20.75 1.94 1.48
N LYS A 203 20.24 1.17 0.52
CA LYS A 203 20.21 1.56 -0.88
C LYS A 203 19.38 2.82 -1.10
N ASN A 204 18.29 2.99 -0.34
CA ASN A 204 17.41 4.16 -0.44
C ASN A 204 18.06 5.48 0.01
N SER A 205 19.23 5.42 0.68
CA SER A 205 20.06 6.59 0.99
C SER A 205 21.20 6.82 -0.01
N LEU A 206 21.46 5.92 -0.96
CA LEU A 206 22.47 6.13 -2.02
C LEU A 206 22.00 7.18 -3.04
N GLN A 207 22.97 7.79 -3.73
CA GLN A 207 22.70 8.52 -4.96
C GLN A 207 22.21 7.58 -6.05
N GLU A 208 21.39 8.10 -6.95
CA GLU A 208 20.80 7.34 -8.06
C GLU A 208 21.82 6.53 -8.87
N PRO A 209 22.98 7.07 -9.31
CA PRO A 209 23.98 6.26 -10.01
C PRO A 209 24.47 5.10 -9.15
N ASP A 210 24.80 5.33 -7.88
CA ASP A 210 25.33 4.30 -6.98
C ASP A 210 24.29 3.22 -6.64
N ALA A 211 23.03 3.62 -6.44
CA ALA A 211 21.91 2.70 -6.23
C ALA A 211 21.72 1.76 -7.43
N ARG A 212 21.80 2.29 -8.66
CA ARG A 212 21.69 1.48 -9.89
C ARG A 212 22.83 0.45 -10.01
N HIS A 213 24.04 0.77 -9.56
CA HIS A 213 25.15 -0.19 -9.55
C HIS A 213 24.88 -1.37 -8.61
N VAL A 214 24.34 -1.09 -7.41
CA VAL A 214 23.98 -2.15 -6.44
C VAL A 214 22.82 -3.01 -6.97
N GLU A 215 21.82 -2.40 -7.62
CA GLU A 215 20.71 -3.13 -8.24
C GLU A 215 21.16 -4.05 -9.38
N ALA A 216 22.03 -3.55 -10.28
CA ALA A 216 22.56 -4.31 -11.39
C ALA A 216 23.37 -5.53 -10.91
N ALA A 217 24.22 -5.34 -9.89
CA ALA A 217 24.99 -6.42 -9.30
C ALA A 217 24.10 -7.48 -8.63
N TYR A 218 23.04 -7.05 -7.93
CA TYR A 218 22.08 -7.97 -7.31
C TYR A 218 21.31 -8.78 -8.34
N GLN A 219 20.87 -8.13 -9.43
CA GLN A 219 20.18 -8.78 -10.52
C GLN A 219 21.07 -9.82 -11.22
N ALA A 220 22.32 -9.47 -11.54
CA ALA A 220 23.27 -10.41 -12.14
C ALA A 220 23.45 -11.67 -11.25
N LYS A 221 23.56 -11.48 -9.93
CA LYS A 221 23.71 -12.58 -8.98
C LYS A 221 22.45 -13.45 -8.86
N LEU A 222 21.26 -12.88 -9.02
CA LEU A 222 20.00 -13.63 -9.10
C LEU A 222 19.90 -14.46 -10.39
N GLU A 223 20.35 -13.90 -11.52
CA GLU A 223 20.38 -14.61 -12.80
C GLU A 223 21.36 -15.78 -12.76
N ASP A 224 22.54 -15.60 -12.16
CA ASP A 224 23.53 -16.67 -11.96
C ASP A 224 23.00 -17.77 -11.02
N ALA A 225 22.32 -17.39 -9.92
CA ALA A 225 21.65 -18.33 -9.02
C ALA A 225 20.57 -19.16 -9.75
N GLY A 226 19.78 -18.50 -10.61
CA GLY A 226 18.76 -19.17 -11.42
C GLY A 226 19.35 -20.12 -12.47
N ARG A 227 20.48 -19.75 -13.08
CA ARG A 227 21.22 -20.61 -14.02
C ARG A 227 21.80 -21.84 -13.34
N ALA A 228 22.41 -21.68 -12.16
CA ALA A 228 22.95 -22.79 -11.38
C ALA A 228 21.87 -23.79 -10.94
N GLN A 229 20.66 -23.31 -10.62
CA GLN A 229 19.51 -24.17 -10.33
C GLN A 229 19.01 -24.90 -11.59
N ALA A 230 18.98 -24.23 -12.75
CA ALA A 230 18.58 -24.84 -14.01
C ALA A 230 19.56 -25.94 -14.48
N GLU A 231 20.87 -25.71 -14.30
CA GLU A 231 21.92 -26.70 -14.62
C GLU A 231 21.86 -27.92 -13.69
N GLN A 232 21.60 -27.74 -12.39
CA GLN A 232 21.38 -28.86 -11.44
C GLN A 232 20.13 -29.68 -11.77
N THR A 233 19.08 -29.05 -12.31
CA THR A 233 17.86 -29.77 -12.74
C THR A 233 18.04 -30.52 -14.06
N ALA A 234 18.97 -30.09 -14.93
CA ALA A 234 19.26 -30.76 -16.19
C ALA A 234 20.12 -32.02 -16.00
N ASP A 235 21.00 -32.06 -15.00
CA ASP A 235 21.88 -33.21 -14.71
C ASP A 235 21.13 -34.42 -14.07
N LEU A 236 19.92 -34.19 -13.56
CA LEU A 236 19.05 -35.25 -13.00
C LEU A 236 18.04 -35.84 -14.01
N GLY A 237 18.07 -35.38 -15.27
CA GLY A 237 17.09 -35.70 -16.30
C GLY A 237 17.46 -36.81 -17.30
N ASP A 238 18.68 -37.35 -17.26
CA ASP A 238 19.19 -38.25 -18.32
C ASP A 238 19.52 -39.66 -17.79
N ALA A 239 18.52 -40.35 -17.22
CA ALA A 239 18.56 -41.80 -17.04
C ALA A 239 17.15 -42.41 -16.91
N ALA A 240 16.57 -42.80 -18.06
CA ALA A 240 15.91 -44.10 -18.30
C ALA A 240 14.72 -44.00 -19.27
N SER A 241 14.87 -44.63 -20.44
CA SER A 241 13.84 -44.82 -21.45
C SER A 241 13.23 -46.23 -21.39
N LEU A 242 11.89 -46.30 -21.21
CA LEU A 242 10.86 -47.20 -21.79
C LEU A 242 10.92 -48.75 -21.51
N PRO A 243 9.83 -49.55 -21.72
CA PRO A 243 8.55 -49.30 -22.42
C PRO A 243 7.24 -49.77 -21.71
N ALA A 244 6.12 -49.71 -22.45
CA ALA A 244 4.71 -49.63 -22.04
C ALA A 244 3.92 -50.96 -21.78
N ALA A 245 2.96 -50.86 -20.83
CA ALA A 245 1.57 -51.39 -20.72
C ALA A 245 1.25 -52.90 -21.01
N PRO A 246 0.28 -53.57 -20.31
CA PRO A 246 -1.14 -53.18 -20.27
C PRO A 246 -1.92 -53.45 -18.94
N ALA A 247 -3.24 -53.20 -19.00
CA ALA A 247 -4.22 -52.95 -17.93
C ALA A 247 -4.74 -54.17 -17.13
N ALA A 248 -5.19 -53.92 -15.89
CA ALA A 248 -6.55 -54.16 -15.34
C ALA A 248 -6.58 -54.52 -13.84
N ASP A 249 -7.50 -53.85 -13.14
CA ASP A 249 -8.30 -54.21 -11.95
C ASP A 249 -7.79 -54.11 -10.49
N ALA A 250 -8.65 -53.43 -9.72
CA ALA A 250 -9.06 -53.61 -8.31
C ALA A 250 -8.21 -53.03 -7.15
N GLU A 251 -8.73 -51.90 -6.65
CA GLU A 251 -9.10 -51.60 -5.25
C GLU A 251 -8.11 -51.76 -4.07
N ALA A 252 -8.01 -50.63 -3.36
CA ALA A 252 -7.83 -50.44 -1.92
C ALA A 252 -6.44 -50.62 -1.29
N ALA A 253 -5.80 -49.49 -0.97
CA ALA A 253 -5.33 -49.20 0.41
C ALA A 253 -4.94 -47.72 0.57
N LEU A 254 -5.45 -47.13 1.64
CA LEU A 254 -5.19 -45.77 2.11
C LEU A 254 -3.71 -45.51 2.42
N GLN A 255 -3.22 -44.33 2.03
CA GLN A 255 -2.38 -43.45 2.87
C GLN A 255 -2.36 -42.03 2.28
N PRO A 256 -2.73 -40.98 3.04
CA PRO A 256 -2.66 -39.61 2.58
C PRO A 256 -1.23 -39.08 2.72
N THR A 257 -0.60 -38.72 1.61
CA THR A 257 0.61 -37.88 1.61
C THR A 257 0.19 -36.44 1.89
N LEU A 258 0.73 -35.87 2.98
CA LEU A 258 0.60 -34.45 3.32
C LEU A 258 1.19 -33.59 2.19
N PRO A 259 0.46 -32.63 1.60
CA PRO A 259 1.09 -31.61 0.78
C PRO A 259 1.74 -30.58 1.70
N GLU A 260 3.04 -30.37 1.46
CA GLU A 260 3.84 -29.31 2.03
C GLU A 260 3.14 -27.95 1.93
N ALA A 261 3.25 -27.20 3.03
CA ALA A 261 2.80 -25.83 3.14
C ALA A 261 3.64 -24.90 2.25
N GLY A 262 3.35 -24.89 0.95
CA GLY A 262 3.65 -23.76 0.08
C GLY A 262 2.47 -22.80 0.12
N LEU A 263 2.63 -21.62 0.74
CA LEU A 263 1.68 -20.53 0.59
C LEU A 263 1.57 -20.15 -0.89
N ALA A 264 0.63 -20.77 -1.60
CA ALA A 264 0.24 -20.38 -2.94
C ALA A 264 -0.51 -19.05 -2.84
N TYR A 265 0.23 -17.95 -2.82
CA TYR A 265 -0.34 -16.64 -3.13
C TYR A 265 -0.94 -16.74 -4.53
N PRO A 266 -2.24 -16.43 -4.74
CA PRO A 266 -2.73 -16.19 -6.08
C PRO A 266 -1.86 -15.08 -6.68
N LYS A 267 -1.02 -15.40 -7.67
CA LYS A 267 -0.33 -14.38 -8.48
C LYS A 267 -1.41 -13.67 -9.29
N GLU A 268 -2.10 -12.70 -8.67
CA GLU A 268 -2.90 -11.75 -9.43
C GLU A 268 -1.97 -11.11 -10.47
N PRO A 269 -2.37 -11.09 -11.76
CA PRO A 269 -1.52 -10.53 -12.81
C PRO A 269 -1.17 -9.08 -12.48
N SER A 270 0.10 -8.73 -12.70
CA SER A 270 0.61 -7.40 -12.37
C SER A 270 -0.19 -6.31 -13.08
N ARG A 271 -0.52 -5.26 -12.33
CA ARG A 271 -1.31 -4.14 -12.88
C ARG A 271 -0.47 -3.38 -13.88
N LYS A 272 -0.82 -3.49 -15.17
CA LYS A 272 -0.12 -2.81 -16.27
C LYS A 272 -0.30 -1.30 -16.17
N ARG A 273 0.79 -0.56 -16.43
CA ARG A 273 0.85 0.90 -16.46
C ARG A 273 1.39 1.35 -17.81
N SER A 274 0.70 2.25 -18.47
CA SER A 274 1.17 2.81 -19.75
C SER A 274 0.67 4.23 -19.94
N LYS A 275 1.60 5.18 -19.89
CA LYS A 275 1.31 6.59 -20.19
C LYS A 275 0.86 6.77 -21.65
N ALA A 276 1.44 6.00 -22.58
CA ALA A 276 1.07 6.03 -23.99
C ALA A 276 -0.38 5.60 -24.19
N HIS A 277 -0.83 4.54 -23.51
CA HIS A 277 -2.22 4.12 -23.56
C HIS A 277 -3.17 5.19 -22.99
N LEU A 278 -2.83 5.82 -21.86
CA LEU A 278 -3.66 6.88 -21.28
C LEU A 278 -3.73 8.13 -22.17
N LEU A 279 -2.72 8.41 -22.99
CA LEU A 279 -2.77 9.50 -23.98
C LEU A 279 -3.67 9.11 -25.15
N PHE A 280 -3.51 7.90 -25.69
CA PHE A 280 -4.38 7.35 -26.74
C PHE A 280 -5.86 7.38 -26.32
N VAL A 281 -6.18 6.99 -25.08
CA VAL A 281 -7.56 7.03 -24.56
C VAL A 281 -8.10 8.46 -24.47
N ARG A 282 -7.26 9.47 -24.14
CA ARG A 282 -7.71 10.89 -24.09
C ARG A 282 -8.02 11.46 -25.47
N GLU A 283 -7.44 10.90 -26.52
CA GLU A 283 -7.67 11.31 -27.91
C GLU A 283 -9.01 10.76 -28.45
N GLN A 284 -9.59 9.77 -27.79
CA GLN A 284 -10.87 9.19 -28.18
C GLN A 284 -12.06 10.07 -27.77
N PRO A 285 -13.17 10.06 -28.55
CA PRO A 285 -14.40 10.77 -28.19
C PRO A 285 -15.06 10.15 -26.96
N CYS A 286 -15.81 10.97 -26.22
CA CYS A 286 -16.49 10.55 -24.99
C CYS A 286 -17.45 9.40 -25.28
N LEU A 287 -17.39 8.34 -24.49
CA LEU A 287 -18.23 7.15 -24.70
C LEU A 287 -19.74 7.44 -24.58
N VAL A 288 -20.13 8.52 -23.89
CA VAL A 288 -21.54 8.89 -23.69
C VAL A 288 -22.04 9.87 -24.76
N CYS A 289 -21.30 10.95 -25.03
CA CYS A 289 -21.77 12.04 -25.89
C CYS A 289 -20.95 12.27 -27.17
N GLN A 290 -19.91 11.46 -27.39
CA GLN A 290 -19.03 11.53 -28.57
C GLN A 290 -18.26 12.86 -28.75
N GLN A 291 -18.23 13.72 -27.72
CA GLN A 291 -17.50 14.98 -27.75
C GLN A 291 -16.06 14.82 -27.25
N THR A 292 -15.17 15.70 -27.72
CA THR A 292 -13.79 15.89 -27.23
C THR A 292 -13.65 17.32 -26.66
N PRO A 293 -12.70 17.61 -25.74
CA PRO A 293 -11.66 16.73 -25.21
C PRO A 293 -12.16 15.78 -24.10
N CYS A 294 -11.46 14.65 -23.95
CA CYS A 294 -11.77 13.61 -22.96
C CYS A 294 -10.61 13.38 -21.98
N ASP A 295 -10.97 12.87 -20.81
CA ASP A 295 -10.06 12.36 -19.80
C ASP A 295 -10.15 10.83 -19.75
N ALA A 296 -9.02 10.17 -19.47
CA ALA A 296 -9.00 8.73 -19.24
C ALA A 296 -9.60 8.41 -17.86
N HIS A 297 -10.67 7.63 -17.83
CA HIS A 297 -11.35 7.18 -16.62
C HIS A 297 -11.07 5.71 -16.34
N HIS A 298 -10.48 5.41 -15.17
CA HIS A 298 -10.23 4.02 -14.72
C HIS A 298 -11.50 3.38 -14.15
N LEU A 299 -11.89 2.23 -14.70
CA LEU A 299 -13.06 1.49 -14.24
C LEU A 299 -12.82 0.81 -12.89
N LYS A 300 -13.32 1.38 -11.78
CA LYS A 300 -12.90 0.97 -10.42
C LYS A 300 -13.37 -0.43 -10.03
N PHE A 301 -14.35 -0.98 -10.75
CA PHE A 301 -14.93 -2.30 -10.50
C PHE A 301 -14.32 -3.41 -11.37
N ALA A 302 -13.45 -3.07 -12.34
CA ALA A 302 -12.84 -4.03 -13.26
C ALA A 302 -11.80 -4.94 -12.58
N GLN A 303 -11.23 -4.51 -11.46
CA GLN A 303 -10.25 -5.27 -10.70
C GLN A 303 -10.49 -5.10 -9.20
N ALA A 304 -10.17 -6.12 -8.41
CA ALA A 304 -10.27 -6.07 -6.96
C ALA A 304 -9.48 -4.88 -6.39
N ARG A 305 -10.06 -4.18 -5.41
CA ARG A 305 -9.41 -3.05 -4.75
C ARG A 305 -8.23 -3.58 -3.93
N ALA A 306 -7.01 -3.14 -4.26
CA ALA A 306 -5.83 -3.37 -3.43
C ALA A 306 -5.38 -2.03 -2.84
N LEU A 307 -4.87 -2.07 -1.61
CA LEU A 307 -4.42 -0.89 -0.87
C LEU A 307 -3.47 -0.03 -1.72
N GLY A 308 -3.82 1.24 -1.89
CA GLY A 308 -2.99 2.26 -2.56
C GLY A 308 -2.74 2.05 -4.06
N ARG A 309 -3.31 1.02 -4.69
CA ARG A 309 -3.06 0.71 -6.11
C ARG A 309 -4.28 1.06 -6.96
N LYS A 310 -4.09 1.90 -7.98
CA LYS A 310 -5.11 2.16 -9.02
C LYS A 310 -5.41 0.89 -9.81
N VAL A 311 -6.60 0.78 -10.40
CA VAL A 311 -6.93 -0.28 -11.37
C VAL A 311 -5.94 -0.21 -12.54
N SER A 312 -5.62 -1.34 -13.18
CA SER A 312 -4.72 -1.36 -14.34
C SER A 312 -5.18 -0.39 -15.44
N ASP A 313 -4.22 0.19 -16.16
CA ASP A 313 -4.52 1.15 -17.23
C ASP A 313 -5.27 0.49 -18.40
N GLU A 314 -5.24 -0.84 -18.54
CA GLU A 314 -6.04 -1.59 -19.53
C GLU A 314 -7.55 -1.50 -19.31
N PHE A 315 -7.98 -1.06 -18.11
CA PHE A 315 -9.39 -0.83 -17.79
C PHE A 315 -9.71 0.66 -17.77
N THR A 316 -9.36 1.39 -18.84
CA THR A 316 -9.65 2.82 -18.97
C THR A 316 -10.54 3.13 -20.17
N VAL A 317 -11.43 4.12 -20.00
CA VAL A 317 -12.37 4.57 -21.04
C VAL A 317 -12.36 6.10 -21.17
N PRO A 318 -12.68 6.66 -22.34
CA PRO A 318 -12.74 8.10 -22.56
C PRO A 318 -14.06 8.69 -22.04
N LEU A 319 -13.96 9.70 -21.17
CA LEU A 319 -15.11 10.50 -20.75
C LEU A 319 -14.79 11.99 -20.84
N CYS A 320 -15.71 12.79 -21.38
CA CYS A 320 -15.61 14.24 -21.30
C CYS A 320 -15.74 14.70 -19.84
N ARG A 321 -15.24 15.90 -19.51
CA ARG A 321 -15.25 16.41 -18.13
C ARG A 321 -16.63 16.39 -17.48
N ALA A 322 -17.70 16.69 -18.22
CA ALA A 322 -19.06 16.69 -17.70
C ALA A 322 -19.50 15.28 -17.25
N HIS A 323 -19.46 14.29 -18.14
CA HIS A 323 -19.83 12.90 -17.79
C HIS A 323 -18.85 12.26 -16.80
N HIS A 324 -17.57 12.64 -16.84
CA HIS A 324 -16.60 12.18 -15.86
C HIS A 324 -16.95 12.68 -14.45
N GLN A 325 -17.37 13.94 -14.31
CA GLN A 325 -17.85 14.50 -13.05
C GLN A 325 -19.19 13.88 -12.63
N GLU A 326 -20.13 13.73 -13.55
CA GLU A 326 -21.43 13.11 -13.30
C GLU A 326 -21.27 11.68 -12.75
N LEU A 327 -20.39 10.88 -13.35
CA LEU A 327 -20.05 9.54 -12.87
C LEU A 327 -19.51 9.58 -11.43
N HIS A 328 -18.57 10.49 -11.13
CA HIS A 328 -18.05 10.62 -9.75
C HIS A 328 -19.11 11.13 -8.76
N GLN A 329 -20.03 11.99 -9.20
CA GLN A 329 -21.16 12.48 -8.38
C GLN A 329 -22.18 11.38 -8.09
N HIS A 330 -22.46 10.51 -9.07
CA HIS A 330 -23.35 9.36 -8.90
C HIS A 330 -22.79 8.35 -7.87
N GLY A 331 -21.46 8.23 -7.78
CA GLY A 331 -20.75 7.46 -6.75
C GLY A 331 -20.78 5.93 -6.95
N ASN A 332 -21.88 5.37 -7.45
CA ASN A 332 -21.98 3.98 -7.87
C ASN A 332 -21.74 3.87 -9.38
N GLU A 333 -20.49 3.60 -9.74
CA GLU A 333 -20.03 3.51 -11.13
C GLU A 333 -20.77 2.43 -11.93
N ARG A 334 -20.98 1.23 -11.36
CA ARG A 334 -21.69 0.12 -12.03
C ARG A 334 -23.12 0.49 -12.38
N ALA A 335 -23.83 1.13 -11.45
CA ALA A 335 -25.20 1.57 -11.66
C ALA A 335 -25.28 2.71 -12.68
N TRP A 336 -24.32 3.62 -12.71
CA TRP A 336 -24.28 4.71 -13.70
C TRP A 336 -24.13 4.17 -15.13
N TRP A 337 -23.18 3.26 -15.37
CA TRP A 337 -23.01 2.60 -16.67
C TRP A 337 -24.25 1.79 -17.08
N ALA A 338 -24.87 1.07 -16.13
CA ALA A 338 -26.09 0.33 -16.37
C ALA A 338 -27.28 1.26 -16.74
N ASN A 339 -27.42 2.41 -16.07
CA ASN A 339 -28.48 3.38 -16.39
C ASN A 339 -28.33 3.95 -17.81
N LEU A 340 -27.09 4.15 -18.26
CA LEU A 340 -26.78 4.57 -19.63
C LEU A 340 -26.83 3.42 -20.65
N GLN A 341 -27.06 2.18 -20.20
CA GLN A 341 -27.06 0.97 -21.03
C GLN A 341 -25.74 0.77 -21.81
N ILE A 342 -24.62 1.20 -21.23
CA ILE A 342 -23.28 1.07 -21.82
C ILE A 342 -22.51 0.00 -21.05
N ALA A 343 -21.89 -0.93 -21.76
CA ALA A 343 -20.95 -1.90 -21.19
C ALA A 343 -19.51 -1.38 -21.38
N PRO A 344 -18.87 -0.78 -20.37
CA PRO A 344 -17.57 -0.13 -20.54
C PRO A 344 -16.39 -1.10 -20.55
N LEU A 345 -16.55 -2.33 -20.04
CA LEU A 345 -15.48 -3.33 -19.98
C LEU A 345 -15.03 -3.83 -21.36
N PRO A 346 -15.93 -4.25 -22.28
CA PRO A 346 -15.55 -4.58 -23.65
C PRO A 346 -14.85 -3.43 -24.36
N VAL A 347 -15.37 -2.20 -24.20
CA VAL A 347 -14.77 -1.00 -24.81
C VAL A 347 -13.36 -0.77 -24.29
N ALA A 348 -13.12 -0.91 -22.99
CA ALA A 348 -11.77 -0.79 -22.43
C ALA A 348 -10.80 -1.85 -22.99
N GLN A 349 -11.28 -3.09 -23.19
CA GLN A 349 -10.48 -4.17 -23.79
C GLN A 349 -10.14 -3.88 -25.27
N GLU A 350 -11.10 -3.39 -26.04
CA GLU A 350 -10.90 -2.98 -27.44
C GLU A 350 -9.90 -1.83 -27.54
N LEU A 351 -10.03 -0.81 -26.68
CA LEU A 351 -9.10 0.31 -26.60
C LEU A 351 -7.70 -0.14 -26.17
N TRP A 352 -7.60 -1.11 -25.26
CA TRP A 352 -6.32 -1.68 -24.88
C TRP A 352 -5.67 -2.46 -26.04
N ALA A 353 -6.44 -3.23 -26.80
CA ALA A 353 -5.95 -3.97 -27.96
C ALA A 353 -5.51 -3.05 -29.11
N ALA A 354 -6.25 -1.96 -29.36
CA ALA A 354 -5.94 -0.95 -30.36
C ALA A 354 -4.85 0.05 -29.93
N SER A 355 -4.37 -0.05 -28.70
CA SER A 355 -3.40 0.87 -28.12
C SER A 355 -2.05 0.83 -28.84
N PRO A 356 -1.35 1.97 -29.02
CA PRO A 356 0.00 2.05 -29.59
C PRO A 356 1.08 1.30 -28.79
N VAL A 357 0.71 0.70 -27.65
CA VAL A 357 1.57 -0.13 -26.80
C VAL A 357 1.81 -1.51 -27.43
N HIS A 358 0.95 -1.95 -28.35
CA HIS A 358 1.06 -3.24 -29.04
C HIS A 358 1.52 -3.10 -30.50
N ASP A 359 1.75 -1.88 -30.98
CA ASP A 359 2.25 -1.63 -32.33
C ASP A 359 3.78 -1.90 -32.39
N PRO A 360 4.26 -2.85 -33.20
CA PRO A 360 5.68 -3.18 -33.29
C PRO A 360 6.55 -2.01 -33.75
N ALA A 361 5.99 -1.01 -34.42
CA ALA A 361 6.73 0.20 -34.81
C ALA A 361 7.09 1.09 -33.61
N ASN A 362 6.25 1.11 -32.56
CA ASN A 362 6.46 1.97 -31.38
C ASN A 362 7.35 1.29 -30.31
N VAL A 363 7.42 -0.05 -30.33
CA VAL A 363 8.41 -0.82 -29.54
C VAL A 363 9.84 -0.51 -30.01
N ALA A 364 10.04 -0.35 -31.33
CA ALA A 364 11.32 0.04 -31.91
C ALA A 364 11.69 1.51 -31.63
N VAL A 365 10.72 2.43 -31.64
CA VAL A 365 10.96 3.85 -31.32
C VAL A 365 11.26 4.04 -29.83
N SER A 366 10.63 3.27 -28.93
CA SER A 366 10.98 3.29 -27.49
C SER A 366 12.38 2.72 -27.22
N ALA A 367 12.86 1.76 -28.02
CA ALA A 367 14.23 1.24 -27.93
C ALA A 367 15.26 2.22 -28.55
N ALA A 368 14.94 2.85 -29.68
CA ALA A 368 15.83 3.81 -30.35
C ALA A 368 15.94 5.16 -29.61
N SER A 369 14.87 5.60 -28.94
CA SER A 369 14.88 6.82 -28.10
C SER A 369 15.71 6.64 -26.82
N LEU A 370 15.90 5.41 -26.34
CA LEU A 370 16.85 5.09 -25.28
C LEU A 370 18.29 5.08 -25.78
N ALA A 371 18.55 4.68 -27.02
CA ALA A 371 19.88 4.67 -27.62
C ALA A 371 20.37 6.08 -27.99
N ALA A 372 19.51 6.93 -28.56
CA ALA A 372 19.91 8.28 -29.00
C ALA A 372 20.22 9.25 -27.84
N ASN A 373 19.70 9.00 -26.63
CA ASN A 373 20.03 9.78 -25.44
C ASN A 373 21.36 9.37 -24.77
N LEU A 374 21.96 8.24 -25.17
CA LEU A 374 23.27 7.81 -24.67
C LEU A 374 24.44 8.41 -25.47
N ASP A 375 24.21 8.79 -26.74
CA ASP A 375 25.26 9.33 -27.61
C ASP A 375 25.42 10.85 -27.52
N SER A 376 24.47 11.57 -26.91
CA SER A 376 24.55 13.04 -26.77
C SER A 376 25.25 13.52 -25.49
N GLU A 377 25.53 12.66 -24.51
CA GLU A 377 26.30 13.01 -23.30
C GLU A 377 27.80 12.64 -23.40
N ALA A 378 28.24 12.03 -24.50
CA ALA A 378 29.65 11.70 -24.75
C ALA A 378 30.41 12.73 -25.62
N ALA A 379 29.76 13.81 -26.06
CA ALA A 379 30.36 14.88 -26.85
C ALA A 379 29.85 16.26 -26.41
N GLY A 380 30.33 16.75 -25.26
CA GLY A 380 30.08 18.09 -24.74
C GLY A 380 31.19 18.54 -23.81
#